data_AF-A0A2H5PQ03-F1
#
_entry.id   AF-A0A2H5PQ03-F1
#
_cell.length_a   1.000
_cell.length_b   1.000
_cell.length_c   1.000
_cell.angle_alpha   90.00
_cell.angle_beta   90.00
_cell.angle_gamma   90.00
#
_symmetry.space_group_name_H-M   'P 1'
#
loop_
_entity.id
_entity.type
_entity.pdbx_description
1 polymer ?
#
loop_
_entity_poly.entity_id
_entity_poly.type
_entity_poly.pdbx_seq_one_letter_code
_entity_poly.pdbx_strand_id
1 'polypeptide(L)'
;MEEIKHGMVGVNGIRMHIAEKGEGPVVLFLHGFPELWYTWRRQIFFPNFFKSAMEPGKIEAQIAQVGTAKVLKNILANRKPGPSCFPEENAFGIDPENRVTLPSWDPNLKPVETSRAMYGDNFYICKFQEPGVLEAGIAHIGSKLMIASSLTTRRPGPPTISEDAIAHLARETINLPSWLSEEEFNYYVTKFDQSGFTGGLNYYRAIDF
;
A
#
# COMPACT_ATOMS: atom_id res chain seq x y z
N MET A 1 -8.74 1.57 20.50
CA MET A 1 -8.67 2.44 19.31
C MET A 1 -9.37 3.79 19.50
N GLU A 2 -9.84 4.12 20.71
CA GLU A 2 -10.76 5.23 20.99
C GLU A 2 -10.23 6.65 20.70
N GLU A 3 -8.98 6.80 20.27
CA GLU A 3 -8.36 8.10 20.01
C GLU A 3 -8.24 8.49 18.52
N ILE A 4 -8.64 7.61 17.59
CA ILE A 4 -8.69 7.96 16.17
C ILE A 4 -10.04 8.60 15.87
N LYS A 5 -10.02 9.83 15.36
CA LYS A 5 -11.22 10.53 14.90
C LYS A 5 -11.58 10.03 13.52
N HIS A 6 -12.85 9.70 13.33
CA HIS A 6 -13.38 9.30 12.04
C HIS A 6 -14.33 10.38 11.49
N GLY A 7 -14.22 10.64 10.19
CA GLY A 7 -15.04 11.65 9.52
C GLY A 7 -15.38 11.24 8.09
N MET A 8 -16.30 11.99 7.49
CA MET A 8 -16.60 11.93 6.06
C MET A 8 -16.34 13.31 5.46
N VAL A 9 -15.60 13.37 4.37
CA VAL A 9 -15.32 14.61 3.64
C VAL A 9 -15.85 14.52 2.21
N GLY A 10 -16.44 15.61 1.71
CA GLY A 10 -16.83 15.72 0.31
C GLY A 10 -15.64 16.18 -0.53
N VAL A 11 -15.13 15.33 -1.41
CA VAL A 11 -13.97 15.62 -2.28
C VAL A 11 -14.22 15.07 -3.67
N ASN A 12 -13.97 15.86 -4.71
CA ASN A 12 -14.13 15.46 -6.12
C ASN A 12 -15.47 14.74 -6.43
N GLY A 13 -16.58 15.23 -5.88
CA GLY A 13 -17.91 14.66 -6.11
C GLY A 13 -18.22 13.35 -5.35
N ILE A 14 -17.30 12.83 -4.52
CA ILE A 14 -17.51 11.65 -3.67
C ILE A 14 -17.47 11.99 -2.19
N ARG A 15 -18.06 11.12 -1.36
CA ARG A 15 -17.86 11.17 0.11
C ARG A 15 -16.78 10.18 0.52
N MET A 16 -15.67 10.69 1.02
CA MET A 16 -14.51 9.89 1.44
C MET A 16 -14.47 9.77 2.96
N HIS A 17 -14.30 8.54 3.46
CA HIS A 17 -14.02 8.29 4.87
C HIS A 17 -12.57 8.68 5.19
N ILE A 18 -12.36 9.37 6.30
CA ILE A 18 -11.04 9.70 6.83
C ILE A 18 -10.89 9.19 8.25
N ALA A 19 -9.67 8.80 8.60
CA ALA A 19 -9.26 8.44 9.95
C ALA A 19 -8.02 9.25 10.31
N GLU A 20 -8.12 10.07 11.35
CA GLU A 20 -7.08 11.04 11.71
C GLU A 20 -6.76 11.00 13.22
N LYS A 21 -5.52 11.36 13.56
CA LYS A 21 -5.06 11.48 14.94
C LYS A 21 -3.85 12.43 15.01
N GLY A 22 -3.78 13.22 16.07
CA GLY A 22 -2.64 14.08 16.38
C GLY A 22 -2.80 15.52 15.85
N GLU A 23 -1.76 16.31 16.06
CA GLU A 23 -1.63 17.72 15.65
C GLU A 23 -0.21 17.96 15.11
N GLY A 24 -0.03 18.93 14.21
CA GLY A 24 1.27 19.28 13.61
C GLY A 24 1.30 19.11 12.08
N PRO A 25 2.51 19.04 11.47
CA PRO A 25 2.65 18.79 10.02
C PRO A 25 1.97 17.49 9.59
N VAL A 26 1.21 17.55 8.50
CA VAL A 26 0.40 16.41 8.01
C VAL A 26 1.30 15.31 7.43
N VAL A 27 1.06 14.07 7.85
CA VAL A 27 1.54 12.86 7.18
C VAL A 27 0.34 12.15 6.59
N LEU A 28 0.23 12.13 5.26
CA LEU A 28 -0.86 11.49 4.54
C LEU A 28 -0.52 10.02 4.26
N PHE A 29 -1.38 9.12 4.72
CA PHE A 29 -1.26 7.69 4.46
C PHE A 29 -2.25 7.26 3.35
N LEU A 30 -1.73 6.61 2.32
CA LEU A 30 -2.51 6.05 1.21
C LEU A 30 -2.37 4.53 1.24
N HIS A 31 -3.48 3.81 1.35
CA HIS A 31 -3.49 2.35 1.34
C HIS A 31 -3.65 1.81 -0.08
N GLY A 32 -3.32 0.53 -0.27
CA GLY A 32 -3.53 -0.17 -1.54
C GLY A 32 -4.88 -0.87 -1.62
N PHE A 33 -4.98 -1.86 -2.50
CA PHE A 33 -6.10 -2.79 -2.55
C PHE A 33 -5.62 -4.21 -2.19
N PRO A 34 -6.42 -4.99 -1.45
CA PRO A 34 -7.71 -4.68 -0.82
C PRO A 34 -7.52 -4.23 0.64
N GLU A 35 -6.99 -3.01 0.83
CA GLU A 35 -6.71 -2.46 2.15
C GLU A 35 -7.73 -1.38 2.56
N LEU A 36 -7.58 -0.88 3.79
CA LEU A 36 -8.39 0.20 4.37
C LEU A 36 -7.45 1.16 5.12
N TRP A 37 -7.99 2.30 5.60
CA TRP A 37 -7.29 3.17 6.56
C TRP A 37 -6.67 2.38 7.73
N TYR A 38 -7.34 1.30 8.13
CA TYR A 38 -6.97 0.42 9.24
C TYR A 38 -5.60 -0.25 9.06
N THR A 39 -5.10 -0.41 7.83
CA THR A 39 -3.74 -0.89 7.56
C THR A 39 -2.70 -0.03 8.26
N TRP A 40 -2.95 1.28 8.32
CA TRP A 40 -2.05 2.26 8.91
C TRP A 40 -2.26 2.46 10.41
N ARG A 41 -3.17 1.72 11.07
CA ARG A 41 -3.49 1.88 12.51
C ARG A 41 -2.25 1.92 13.38
N ARG A 42 -1.27 1.05 13.11
CA ARG A 42 -0.03 0.98 13.90
C ARG A 42 0.77 2.25 13.70
N GLN A 43 0.97 2.72 12.48
CA GLN A 43 1.70 3.96 12.16
C GLN A 43 0.99 5.22 12.70
N ILE A 44 -0.34 5.25 12.65
CA ILE A 44 -1.16 6.33 13.23
C ILE A 44 -0.98 6.42 14.75
N PHE A 45 -0.81 5.28 15.45
CA PHE A 45 -0.55 5.22 16.90
C PHE A 45 0.94 5.26 17.28
N PHE A 46 1.86 5.04 16.34
CA PHE A 46 3.30 5.02 16.60
C PHE A 46 4.02 6.39 16.79
N PRO A 47 3.42 7.60 16.64
CA PRO A 47 4.24 8.82 16.63
C PRO A 47 4.88 9.17 17.99
N ASN A 48 4.55 8.48 19.08
CA ASN A 48 5.22 8.68 20.36
C ASN A 48 6.65 8.10 20.41
N PHE A 49 6.99 7.11 19.58
CA PHE A 49 8.35 6.55 19.55
C PHE A 49 9.38 7.52 18.95
N PHE A 50 8.97 8.32 17.96
CA PHE A 50 9.84 9.36 17.38
C PHE A 50 10.04 10.56 18.30
N LYS A 51 9.08 10.82 19.20
CA LYS A 51 9.17 11.93 20.16
C LYS A 51 10.30 11.75 21.19
N SER A 52 10.69 10.51 21.50
CA SER A 52 11.81 10.22 22.41
C SER A 52 13.12 9.87 21.69
N ALA A 53 13.08 9.56 20.40
CA ALA A 53 14.24 9.04 19.66
C ALA A 53 14.98 10.08 18.80
N MET A 54 14.46 11.30 18.65
CA MET A 54 15.13 12.35 17.87
C MET A 54 15.23 13.65 18.67
N GLU A 55 16.45 14.02 19.05
CA GLU A 55 16.74 15.41 19.42
C GLU A 55 16.60 16.30 18.18
N PRO A 56 15.75 17.33 18.20
CA PRO A 56 15.63 18.27 17.09
C PRO A 56 17.00 18.84 16.69
N GLY A 57 17.34 18.80 15.40
CA GLY A 57 18.58 19.35 14.85
C GLY A 57 19.69 18.34 14.55
N LYS A 58 19.69 17.15 15.18
CA LYS A 58 20.76 16.15 14.96
C LYS A 58 20.68 15.55 13.55
N ILE A 59 19.48 15.20 13.09
CA ILE A 59 19.29 14.61 11.76
C ILE A 59 19.44 15.65 10.65
N GLU A 60 19.03 16.89 10.90
CA GLU A 60 19.18 18.01 9.98
C GLU A 60 20.67 18.34 9.75
N ALA A 61 21.49 18.30 10.79
CA ALA A 61 22.94 18.47 10.68
C ALA A 61 23.59 17.33 9.86
N GLN A 62 23.13 16.08 10.04
CA GLN A 62 23.60 14.94 9.26
C GLN A 62 23.17 15.01 7.79
N ILE A 63 21.91 15.38 7.53
CA ILE A 63 21.40 15.60 6.16
C ILE A 63 22.18 16.73 5.48
N ALA A 64 22.53 17.80 6.21
CA ALA A 64 23.33 18.90 5.67
C ALA A 64 24.75 18.46 5.27
N GLN A 65 25.39 17.58 6.06
CA GLN A 65 26.71 17.02 5.72
C GLN A 65 26.67 16.13 4.47
N VAL A 66 25.60 15.36 4.30
CA VAL A 66 25.45 14.40 3.17
C VAL A 66 24.89 15.07 1.91
N GLY A 67 24.09 16.13 2.07
CA GLY A 67 23.38 16.86 1.02
C GLY A 67 21.98 16.29 0.73
N THR A 68 20.96 17.15 0.71
CA THR A 68 19.54 16.81 0.53
C THR A 68 19.26 15.95 -0.71
N ALA A 69 19.88 16.26 -1.84
CA ALA A 69 19.69 15.50 -3.08
C ALA A 69 20.15 14.03 -2.94
N LYS A 70 21.24 13.79 -2.20
CA LYS A 70 21.81 12.46 -1.98
C LYS A 70 20.94 11.64 -1.02
N VAL A 71 20.39 12.29 0.00
CA VAL A 71 19.42 11.69 0.94
C VAL A 71 18.15 11.26 0.21
N LEU A 72 17.53 12.16 -0.56
CA LEU A 72 16.30 11.86 -1.31
C LEU A 72 16.51 10.73 -2.33
N LYS A 73 17.63 10.75 -3.07
CA LYS A 73 17.95 9.69 -4.04
C LYS A 73 18.01 8.31 -3.38
N ASN A 74 18.58 8.21 -2.19
CA ASN A 74 18.71 6.95 -1.47
C ASN A 74 17.35 6.43 -0.96
N ILE A 75 16.52 7.30 -0.38
CA ILE A 75 15.16 6.94 0.05
C ILE A 75 14.35 6.38 -1.14
N LEU A 76 14.40 7.07 -2.28
CA LEU A 76 13.61 6.71 -3.46
C LEU A 76 14.14 5.46 -4.19
N ALA A 77 15.43 5.18 -4.09
CA ALA A 77 16.08 4.02 -4.69
C ALA A 77 16.12 2.78 -3.77
N ASN A 78 15.81 2.92 -2.47
CA ASN A 78 15.81 1.79 -1.55
C ASN A 78 14.69 0.80 -1.92
N ARG A 79 15.07 -0.48 -2.07
CA ARG A 79 14.17 -1.59 -2.37
C ARG A 79 14.23 -2.70 -1.31
N LYS A 80 14.96 -2.50 -0.20
CA LYS A 80 14.99 -3.46 0.90
C LYS A 80 13.64 -3.42 1.65
N PRO A 81 12.94 -4.54 1.80
CA PRO A 81 11.73 -4.59 2.62
C PRO A 81 12.09 -4.38 4.09
N GLY A 82 11.63 -3.27 4.66
CA GLY A 82 11.88 -2.87 6.05
C GLY A 82 11.74 -1.35 6.23
N PRO A 83 11.63 -0.85 7.48
CA PRO A 83 11.71 0.59 7.73
C PRO A 83 13.03 1.13 7.20
N SER A 84 13.01 2.30 6.55
CA SER A 84 14.24 2.97 6.14
C SER A 84 14.99 3.43 7.39
N CYS A 85 15.95 2.62 7.83
CA CYS A 85 16.87 2.97 8.90
C CYS A 85 18.01 3.79 8.29
N PHE A 86 18.33 4.95 8.88
CA PHE A 86 19.60 5.65 8.64
C PHE A 86 20.60 5.18 9.71
N PRO A 87 21.37 4.09 9.51
CA PRO A 87 22.42 3.76 10.46
C PRO A 87 23.56 4.78 10.35
N GLU A 88 24.17 5.11 11.49
CA GLU A 88 25.26 6.09 11.62
C GLU A 88 26.49 5.76 10.72
N GLU A 89 26.65 4.52 10.25
CA GLU A 89 27.94 4.09 9.65
C GLU A 89 27.87 3.35 8.30
N ASN A 90 26.69 3.01 7.74
CA ASN A 90 26.65 2.17 6.51
C ASN A 90 25.47 2.43 5.54
N ALA A 91 24.81 3.58 5.61
CA ALA A 91 23.60 3.85 4.83
C ALA A 91 23.83 4.18 3.34
N PHE A 92 25.07 4.41 2.89
CA PHE A 92 25.34 5.14 1.65
C PHE A 92 26.15 4.37 0.58
N GLY A 93 26.23 3.04 0.68
CA GLY A 93 27.01 2.16 -0.22
C GLY A 93 26.48 2.05 -1.66
N ILE A 94 26.12 3.16 -2.30
CA ILE A 94 25.81 3.25 -3.72
C ILE A 94 26.89 4.09 -4.41
N ASP A 95 27.46 3.54 -5.47
CA ASP A 95 28.41 4.19 -6.37
C ASP A 95 27.79 5.47 -6.99
N PRO A 96 28.36 6.67 -6.75
CA PRO A 96 27.83 7.94 -7.24
C PRO A 96 27.79 8.06 -8.77
N GLU A 97 28.59 7.28 -9.50
CA GLU A 97 28.65 7.31 -10.97
C GLU A 97 27.49 6.55 -11.61
N ASN A 98 26.87 5.60 -10.90
CA ASN A 98 25.71 4.86 -11.39
C ASN A 98 24.41 5.67 -11.18
N ARG A 99 24.10 6.53 -12.16
CA ARG A 99 22.84 7.27 -12.23
C ARG A 99 21.67 6.31 -12.45
N VAL A 100 21.01 5.87 -11.38
CA VAL A 100 19.62 5.37 -11.47
C VAL A 100 18.72 6.56 -11.76
N THR A 101 18.44 6.80 -13.03
CA THR A 101 17.35 7.69 -13.45
C THR A 101 16.05 6.93 -13.25
N LEU A 102 15.24 7.32 -12.26
CA LEU A 102 13.84 6.88 -12.27
C LEU A 102 13.23 7.47 -13.54
N PRO A 103 12.55 6.67 -14.39
CA PRO A 103 11.94 7.20 -15.59
C PRO A 103 11.01 8.35 -15.17
N SER A 104 11.17 9.51 -15.82
CA SER A 104 10.22 10.60 -15.68
C SER A 104 8.83 10.05 -16.01
N TRP A 105 7.82 10.45 -15.23
CA TRP A 105 6.42 10.17 -15.56
C TRP A 105 6.16 10.70 -16.98
N ASP A 106 5.90 9.80 -17.92
CA ASP A 106 5.51 10.16 -19.28
C ASP A 106 3.98 10.29 -19.30
N PRO A 107 3.43 11.50 -19.49
CA PRO A 107 1.97 11.70 -19.54
C PRO A 107 1.27 10.88 -20.63
N ASN A 108 2.02 10.41 -21.63
CA ASN A 108 1.45 9.62 -22.72
C ASN A 108 1.45 8.12 -22.43
N LEU A 109 2.18 7.67 -21.40
CA LEU A 109 2.17 6.27 -20.98
C LEU A 109 0.97 6.02 -20.09
N LYS A 110 -0.01 5.32 -20.63
CA LYS A 110 -1.15 4.83 -19.86
C LYS A 110 -0.70 3.71 -18.91
N PRO A 111 -0.84 3.87 -17.58
CA PRO A 111 -0.43 2.85 -16.61
C PRO A 111 -1.04 1.47 -16.87
N VAL A 112 -2.29 1.38 -17.32
CA VAL A 112 -2.95 0.09 -17.60
C VAL A 112 -2.31 -0.61 -18.80
N GLU A 113 -2.13 0.09 -19.92
CA GLU A 113 -1.50 -0.46 -21.13
C GLU A 113 -0.04 -0.87 -20.87
N THR A 114 0.68 -0.03 -20.14
CA THR A 114 2.07 -0.29 -19.72
C THR A 114 2.16 -1.53 -18.84
N SER A 115 1.29 -1.64 -17.83
CA SER A 115 1.24 -2.79 -16.93
C SER A 115 0.89 -4.07 -17.66
N ARG A 116 -0.05 -4.00 -18.61
CA ARG A 116 -0.44 -5.13 -19.46
C ARG A 116 0.71 -5.62 -20.33
N ALA A 117 1.46 -4.69 -20.94
CA ALA A 117 2.62 -5.03 -21.74
C ALA A 117 3.74 -5.70 -20.92
N MET A 118 3.94 -5.27 -19.66
CA MET A 118 5.00 -5.82 -18.79
C MET A 118 4.62 -7.13 -18.10
N TYR A 119 3.38 -7.24 -17.61
CA TYR A 119 2.97 -8.30 -16.68
C TYR A 119 1.79 -9.13 -17.18
N GLY A 120 1.22 -8.80 -18.34
CA GLY A 120 0.09 -9.50 -18.94
C GLY A 120 -1.27 -9.13 -18.34
N ASP A 121 -2.33 -9.73 -18.89
CA ASP A 121 -3.71 -9.44 -18.51
C ASP A 121 -4.08 -9.93 -17.11
N ASN A 122 -3.33 -10.87 -16.55
CA ASN A 122 -3.56 -11.37 -15.20
C ASN A 122 -3.00 -10.45 -14.11
N PHE A 123 -2.23 -9.41 -14.46
CA PHE A 123 -1.78 -8.43 -13.48
C PHE A 123 -2.97 -7.70 -12.85
N TYR A 124 -2.93 -7.48 -11.53
CA TYR A 124 -4.09 -7.03 -10.78
C TYR A 124 -4.72 -5.73 -11.33
N ILE A 125 -3.91 -4.73 -11.69
CA ILE A 125 -4.41 -3.47 -12.30
C ILE A 125 -5.19 -3.75 -13.57
N CYS A 126 -4.68 -4.64 -14.43
CA CYS A 126 -5.32 -5.03 -15.67
C CYS A 126 -6.63 -5.78 -15.41
N LYS A 127 -6.66 -6.66 -14.40
CA LYS A 127 -7.86 -7.43 -14.01
C LYS A 127 -8.97 -6.57 -13.41
N PHE A 128 -8.65 -5.38 -12.89
CA PHE A 128 -9.66 -4.50 -12.30
C PHE A 128 -10.46 -3.72 -13.33
N GLN A 129 -9.97 -3.66 -14.57
CA GLN A 129 -10.50 -2.73 -15.59
C GLN A 129 -11.91 -3.07 -16.04
N GLU A 130 -12.26 -4.35 -16.15
CA GLU A 130 -13.60 -4.75 -16.58
C GLU A 130 -14.59 -4.70 -15.40
N PRO A 131 -15.60 -3.79 -15.43
CA PRO A 131 -16.54 -3.67 -14.33
C PRO A 131 -17.40 -4.92 -14.16
N GLY A 132 -17.49 -5.42 -12.92
CA GLY A 132 -18.35 -6.54 -12.56
C GLY A 132 -17.69 -7.92 -12.67
N VAL A 133 -16.61 -8.07 -13.44
CA VAL A 133 -15.93 -9.38 -13.60
C VAL A 133 -15.25 -9.81 -12.31
N LEU A 134 -14.35 -8.98 -11.78
CA LEU A 134 -13.67 -9.33 -10.53
C LEU A 134 -14.64 -9.31 -9.35
N GLU A 135 -15.60 -8.38 -9.33
CA GLU A 135 -16.66 -8.38 -8.31
C GLU A 135 -17.46 -9.68 -8.29
N ALA A 136 -17.85 -10.22 -9.44
CA ALA A 136 -18.54 -11.50 -9.54
C ALA A 136 -17.64 -12.67 -9.09
N GLY A 137 -16.35 -12.65 -9.47
CA GLY A 137 -15.36 -13.62 -9.00
C GLY A 137 -15.22 -13.62 -7.47
N ILE A 138 -15.12 -12.43 -6.87
CA ILE A 138 -15.06 -12.29 -5.40
C ILE A 138 -16.38 -12.73 -4.75
N ALA A 139 -17.53 -12.41 -5.32
CA ALA A 139 -18.82 -12.85 -4.82
C ALA A 139 -18.95 -14.39 -4.82
N HIS A 140 -18.33 -15.07 -5.79
CA HIS A 140 -18.30 -16.53 -5.84
C HIS A 140 -17.43 -17.15 -4.73
N ILE A 141 -16.28 -16.55 -4.42
CA ILE A 141 -15.34 -17.11 -3.42
C ILE A 141 -15.48 -16.56 -2.00
N GLY A 142 -16.17 -15.43 -1.85
CA GLY A 142 -16.35 -14.69 -0.61
C GLY A 142 -15.18 -13.76 -0.25
N SER A 143 -15.51 -12.65 0.42
CA SER A 143 -14.54 -11.63 0.87
C SER A 143 -13.46 -12.21 1.77
N LYS A 144 -13.80 -13.19 2.62
CA LYS A 144 -12.86 -13.87 3.51
C LYS A 144 -11.67 -14.44 2.75
N LEU A 145 -11.92 -15.16 1.66
CA LEU A 145 -10.85 -15.78 0.88
C LEU A 145 -10.03 -14.72 0.13
N MET A 146 -10.71 -13.72 -0.44
CA MET A 146 -10.06 -12.63 -1.15
C MET A 146 -9.09 -11.83 -0.24
N ILE A 147 -9.55 -11.46 0.95
CA ILE A 147 -8.72 -10.73 1.93
C ILE A 147 -7.59 -11.61 2.45
N ALA A 148 -7.85 -12.87 2.76
CA ALA A 148 -6.82 -13.80 3.22
C ALA A 148 -5.71 -13.92 2.18
N SER A 149 -6.05 -14.23 0.94
CA SER A 149 -5.10 -14.34 -0.17
C SER A 149 -4.23 -13.09 -0.30
N SER A 150 -4.86 -11.91 -0.28
CA SER A 150 -4.17 -10.65 -0.54
C SER A 150 -3.24 -10.25 0.60
N LEU A 151 -3.64 -10.46 1.86
CA LEU A 151 -2.85 -10.05 3.02
C LEU A 151 -1.81 -11.10 3.43
N THR A 152 -1.99 -12.38 3.09
CA THR A 152 -1.11 -13.47 3.56
C THR A 152 -0.21 -14.05 2.48
N THR A 153 -0.40 -13.70 1.20
CA THR A 153 0.47 -14.19 0.13
C THR A 153 1.95 -13.90 0.41
N ARG A 154 2.78 -14.92 0.23
CA ARG A 154 4.25 -14.84 0.33
C ARG A 154 4.92 -15.06 -1.02
N ARG A 155 4.15 -15.16 -2.10
CA ARG A 155 4.71 -15.38 -3.44
C ARG A 155 5.42 -14.11 -3.90
N PRO A 156 6.74 -14.15 -4.12
CA PRO A 156 7.45 -13.01 -4.69
C PRO A 156 7.05 -12.84 -6.16
N GLY A 157 6.87 -11.60 -6.60
CA GLY A 157 6.53 -11.27 -7.99
C GLY A 157 5.38 -10.27 -8.10
N PRO A 158 5.04 -9.86 -9.34
CA PRO A 158 3.92 -8.97 -9.58
C PRO A 158 2.61 -9.66 -9.13
N PRO A 159 1.73 -8.96 -8.39
CA PRO A 159 0.46 -9.53 -7.98
C PRO A 159 -0.43 -9.78 -9.20
N THR A 160 -0.76 -11.05 -9.41
CA THR A 160 -1.64 -11.51 -10.49
C THR A 160 -2.88 -12.19 -9.94
N ILE A 161 -4.02 -11.97 -10.59
CA ILE A 161 -5.30 -12.59 -10.28
C ILE A 161 -5.67 -13.50 -11.45
N SER A 162 -5.29 -14.79 -11.34
CA SER A 162 -5.70 -15.83 -12.28
C SER A 162 -6.75 -16.75 -11.66
N GLU A 163 -7.55 -17.39 -12.51
CA GLU A 163 -8.53 -18.39 -12.09
C GLU A 163 -7.86 -19.54 -11.33
N ASP A 164 -6.67 -19.97 -11.76
CA ASP A 164 -5.89 -20.99 -11.07
C ASP A 164 -5.45 -20.54 -9.67
N ALA A 165 -5.04 -19.28 -9.51
CA ALA A 165 -4.66 -18.75 -8.20
C ALA A 165 -5.88 -18.75 -7.26
N ILE A 166 -7.03 -18.30 -7.76
CA ILE A 166 -8.29 -18.31 -7.02
C ILE A 166 -8.72 -19.74 -6.65
N ALA A 167 -8.69 -20.67 -7.60
CA ALA A 167 -9.10 -22.06 -7.40
C ALA A 167 -8.17 -22.82 -6.44
N HIS A 168 -6.89 -22.48 -6.43
CA HIS A 168 -5.93 -23.02 -5.47
C HIS A 168 -6.25 -22.53 -4.05
N LEU A 169 -6.48 -21.22 -3.88
CA LEU A 169 -6.84 -20.64 -2.58
C LEU A 169 -8.15 -21.21 -2.03
N ALA A 170 -9.14 -21.46 -2.91
CA ALA A 170 -10.42 -22.00 -2.50
C ALA A 170 -10.33 -23.41 -1.90
N ARG A 171 -9.21 -24.12 -2.12
CA ARG A 171 -8.93 -25.45 -1.56
C ARG A 171 -8.02 -25.43 -0.33
N GLU A 172 -7.42 -24.29 0.00
CA GLU A 172 -6.49 -24.17 1.12
C GLU A 172 -7.19 -23.69 2.40
N THR A 173 -6.80 -24.27 3.53
CA THR A 173 -7.19 -23.75 4.84
C THR A 173 -6.42 -22.47 5.11
N ILE A 174 -7.13 -21.36 5.36
CA ILE A 174 -6.52 -20.07 5.68
C ILE A 174 -5.90 -20.16 7.08
N ASN A 175 -4.58 -20.32 7.15
CA ASN A 175 -3.81 -20.17 8.37
C ASN A 175 -3.33 -18.73 8.49
N LEU A 176 -3.88 -17.97 9.45
CA LEU A 176 -3.49 -16.58 9.65
C LEU A 176 -2.07 -16.48 10.23
N PRO A 177 -1.22 -15.59 9.70
CA PRO A 177 0.11 -15.39 10.25
C PRO A 177 0.04 -14.66 11.60
N SER A 178 1.04 -14.87 12.47
CA SER A 178 1.06 -14.31 13.83
C SER A 178 0.98 -12.78 13.94
N TRP A 179 1.27 -12.04 12.86
CA TRP A 179 1.19 -10.59 12.84
C TRP A 179 -0.24 -10.05 12.58
N LEU A 180 -1.17 -10.91 12.15
CA LEU A 180 -2.55 -10.58 11.81
C LEU A 180 -3.49 -11.40 12.68
N SER A 181 -4.11 -10.77 13.68
CA SER A 181 -5.06 -11.47 14.55
C SER A 181 -6.38 -11.79 13.82
N GLU A 182 -7.14 -12.74 14.35
CA GLU A 182 -8.48 -13.05 13.83
C GLU A 182 -9.42 -11.84 13.89
N GLU A 183 -9.35 -11.05 14.97
CA GLU A 183 -10.15 -9.83 15.11
C GLU A 183 -9.81 -8.81 14.02
N GLU A 184 -8.51 -8.55 13.81
CA GLU A 184 -8.04 -7.63 12.77
C GLU A 184 -8.43 -8.11 11.38
N PHE A 185 -8.29 -9.42 11.11
CA PHE A 185 -8.70 -10.03 9.87
C PHE A 185 -10.21 -9.89 9.63
N ASN A 186 -11.03 -10.22 10.63
CA ASN A 186 -12.48 -10.14 10.56
C ASN A 186 -12.98 -8.70 10.39
N TYR A 187 -12.22 -7.71 10.87
CA TYR A 187 -12.52 -6.30 10.59
C TYR A 187 -12.51 -6.01 9.08
N TYR A 188 -11.45 -6.42 8.36
CA TYR A 188 -11.40 -6.25 6.90
C TYR A 188 -12.54 -6.98 6.20
N VAL A 189 -12.74 -8.25 6.53
CA VAL A 189 -13.80 -9.08 5.93
C VAL A 189 -15.16 -8.42 6.10
N THR A 190 -15.51 -8.02 7.32
CA THR A 190 -16.79 -7.37 7.64
C THR A 190 -16.96 -6.06 6.86
N LYS A 191 -15.90 -5.26 6.74
CA LYS A 191 -15.99 -3.99 6.00
C LYS A 191 -16.21 -4.20 4.51
N PHE A 192 -15.50 -5.14 3.89
CA PHE A 192 -15.69 -5.44 2.48
C PHE A 192 -16.99 -6.19 2.19
N ASP A 193 -17.52 -6.98 3.13
CA ASP A 193 -18.87 -7.56 3.03
C ASP A 193 -19.95 -6.47 3.04
N GLN A 194 -19.75 -5.38 3.81
CA GLN A 194 -20.68 -4.26 3.88
C GLN A 194 -20.59 -3.33 2.67
N SER A 195 -19.37 -3.00 2.23
CA SER A 195 -19.17 -2.00 1.17
C SER A 195 -19.10 -2.59 -0.24
N GLY A 196 -18.84 -3.89 -0.35
CA GLY A 196 -18.33 -4.50 -1.57
C GLY A 196 -16.93 -3.98 -1.93
N PHE A 197 -16.39 -4.48 -3.05
CA PHE A 197 -15.05 -4.14 -3.54
C PHE A 197 -15.04 -3.07 -4.64
N THR A 198 -16.19 -2.79 -5.26
CA THR A 198 -16.32 -1.88 -6.40
C THR A 198 -15.69 -0.51 -6.15
N GLY A 199 -15.88 0.05 -4.96
CA GLY A 199 -15.30 1.35 -4.62
C GLY A 199 -13.77 1.35 -4.70
N GLY A 200 -13.12 0.33 -4.13
CA GLY A 200 -11.66 0.16 -4.20
C GLY A 200 -11.17 -0.13 -5.62
N LEU A 201 -11.92 -0.90 -6.40
CA LEU A 201 -11.58 -1.22 -7.79
C LEU A 201 -11.68 0.01 -8.71
N ASN A 202 -12.67 0.88 -8.50
CA ASN A 202 -12.88 2.08 -9.29
C ASN A 202 -11.69 3.05 -9.25
N TYR A 203 -10.93 3.09 -8.15
CA TYR A 203 -9.68 3.85 -8.08
C TYR A 203 -8.70 3.42 -9.18
N TYR A 204 -8.54 2.11 -9.39
CA TYR A 204 -7.63 1.57 -10.41
C TYR A 204 -8.20 1.63 -11.82
N ARG A 205 -9.53 1.71 -11.98
CA ARG A 205 -10.18 1.96 -13.29
C ARG A 205 -9.93 3.39 -13.78
N ALA A 206 -9.66 4.32 -12.87
CA ALA A 206 -9.37 5.72 -13.16
C ALA A 206 -7.86 6.04 -13.17
N ILE A 207 -6.98 5.03 -13.18
CA ILE A 207 -5.52 5.22 -13.07
C ILE A 207 -4.87 5.72 -14.36
N ASP A 208 -5.55 5.57 -15.50
CA ASP A 208 -5.14 6.21 -16.76
C ASP A 208 -5.66 7.66 -16.74
N PHE A 209 -4.85 8.57 -16.20
CA PHE A 209 -5.11 10.02 -16.14
C PHE A 209 -4.22 10.82 -17.10
#